data_AF-A0A968CQ65-F1
#
_entry.id   AF-A0A968CQ65-F1
#
_cell.length_a   1.000
_cell.length_b   1.000
_cell.length_c   1.000
_cell.angle_alpha   90.00
_cell.angle_beta   90.00
_cell.angle_gamma   90.00
#
_symmetry.space_group_name_H-M   'P 1'
#
loop_
_entity.id
_entity.type
_entity.pdbx_description
1 polymer ?
#
loop_
_entity_poly.entity_id
_entity_poly.type
_entity_poly.pdbx_seq_one_letter_code
_entity_poly.pdbx_strand_id
1 'polypeptide(L)'
;TRSIADNEAPADEIRKETRHKFTLRLELEIYPEDEPDQAIYLEGDSEDISIGGMSINIEPTNIREPQTISSLEKTISNCKINVSVLTQTLLLKISGKIAWHREVVHNGAKTLAL
;
A
#
# COMPACT_ATOMS: atom_id res chain seq x y z
N THR A 1 7.73 -2.15 -49.14
CA THR A 1 7.32 -3.10 -48.08
C THR A 1 7.98 -2.66 -46.79
N ARG A 2 7.23 -2.02 -45.88
CA ARG A 2 7.71 -1.64 -44.54
C ARG A 2 6.61 -2.02 -43.57
N SER A 3 6.89 -3.11 -42.84
CA SER A 3 6.10 -3.65 -41.73
C SER A 3 6.07 -2.63 -40.60
N ILE A 4 4.90 -2.11 -40.27
CA ILE A 4 4.66 -1.46 -38.98
C ILE A 4 4.40 -2.61 -38.03
N ALA A 5 5.38 -2.89 -37.17
CA ALA A 5 5.18 -3.78 -36.03
C ALA A 5 4.22 -3.07 -35.08
N ASP A 6 3.02 -3.64 -34.92
CA ASP A 6 2.14 -3.33 -33.81
C ASP A 6 2.91 -3.69 -32.53
N ASN A 7 3.45 -2.68 -31.86
CA ASN A 7 3.79 -2.79 -30.45
C ASN A 7 2.45 -2.82 -29.72
N GLU A 8 1.91 -4.02 -29.52
CA GLU A 8 0.86 -4.28 -28.55
C GLU A 8 1.35 -3.74 -27.20
N ALA A 9 0.73 -2.64 -26.76
CA ALA A 9 0.81 -2.24 -25.35
C ALA A 9 0.39 -3.45 -24.51
N PRO A 10 1.04 -3.73 -23.37
CA PRO A 10 0.61 -4.84 -22.52
C PRO A 10 -0.85 -4.60 -22.18
N ALA A 11 -1.70 -5.57 -22.55
CA ALA A 11 -3.11 -5.53 -22.25
C ALA A 11 -3.27 -5.22 -20.76
N ASP A 12 -3.97 -4.13 -20.44
CA ASP A 12 -4.38 -3.83 -19.07
C ASP A 12 -4.97 -5.11 -18.49
N GLU A 13 -4.29 -5.73 -17.52
CA GLU A 13 -4.83 -6.90 -16.85
C GLU A 13 -6.14 -6.46 -16.18
N ILE A 14 -7.25 -6.82 -16.82
CA ILE A 14 -8.58 -6.50 -16.33
C ILE A 14 -8.69 -7.12 -14.94
N ARG A 15 -8.73 -6.26 -13.92
CA ARG A 15 -8.87 -6.68 -12.52
C ARG A 15 -10.13 -7.55 -12.39
N LYS A 16 -9.95 -8.78 -11.92
CA LYS A 16 -11.02 -9.80 -11.86
C LYS A 16 -12.00 -9.59 -10.70
N GLU A 17 -11.67 -8.70 -9.77
CA GLU A 17 -12.34 -8.59 -8.48
C GLU A 17 -12.95 -7.22 -8.28
N THR A 18 -14.16 -7.20 -7.74
CA THR A 18 -14.85 -5.97 -7.34
C THR A 18 -14.13 -5.31 -6.17
N ARG A 19 -13.83 -4.01 -6.28
CA ARG A 19 -13.33 -3.19 -5.17
C ARG A 19 -14.46 -2.37 -4.56
N HIS A 20 -14.50 -2.34 -3.24
CA HIS A 20 -15.46 -1.56 -2.48
C HIS A 20 -14.77 -0.37 -1.86
N LYS A 21 -15.26 0.84 -2.12
CA LYS A 21 -14.83 2.04 -1.40
C LYS A 21 -15.26 1.91 0.05
N PHE A 22 -14.30 1.83 0.94
CA PHE A 22 -14.54 1.58 2.35
C PHE A 22 -13.35 2.06 3.15
N THR A 23 -13.61 2.78 4.24
CA THR A 23 -12.58 3.35 5.10
C THR A 23 -12.53 2.60 6.42
N LEU A 24 -11.39 1.95 6.65
CA LEU A 24 -11.02 1.29 7.90
C LEU A 24 -9.71 1.89 8.38
N ARG A 25 -9.61 2.11 9.69
CA ARG A 25 -8.33 2.42 10.34
C ARG A 25 -7.51 1.14 10.44
N LEU A 26 -6.25 1.22 10.05
CA LEU A 26 -5.33 0.10 9.91
C LEU A 26 -4.05 0.35 10.69
N GLU A 27 -3.56 -0.71 11.33
CA GLU A 27 -2.19 -0.79 11.83
C GLU A 27 -1.35 -1.57 10.82
N LEU A 28 -0.18 -1.04 10.46
CA LEU A 28 0.68 -1.55 9.41
C LEU A 28 2.04 -1.93 10.00
N GLU A 29 2.50 -3.14 9.71
CA GLU A 29 3.86 -3.59 9.96
C GLU A 29 4.51 -3.87 8.60
N ILE A 30 5.44 -3.02 8.17
CA ILE A 30 6.16 -3.19 6.90
C ILE A 30 7.53 -3.75 7.20
N TYR A 31 7.89 -4.85 6.53
CA TYR A 31 9.15 -5.56 6.71
C TYR A 31 10.03 -5.33 5.48
N PRO A 32 11.05 -4.45 5.58
CA PRO A 32 12.02 -4.22 4.51
C PRO A 32 12.73 -5.53 4.13
N GLU A 33 13.03 -5.72 2.84
CA GLU A 33 13.76 -6.92 2.40
C GLU A 33 15.17 -7.01 3.00
N ASP A 34 15.82 -5.86 3.17
CA ASP A 34 17.19 -5.75 3.68
C ASP A 34 17.26 -5.96 5.21
N GLU A 35 16.15 -5.76 5.92
CA GLU A 35 16.04 -5.82 7.37
C GLU A 35 14.76 -6.54 7.82
N PRO A 36 14.61 -7.85 7.51
CA PRO A 36 13.35 -8.58 7.67
C PRO A 36 12.92 -8.78 9.12
N ASP A 37 13.82 -8.55 10.09
CA ASP A 37 13.52 -8.64 11.52
C ASP A 37 13.14 -7.28 12.14
N GLN A 38 13.21 -6.18 11.37
CA GLN A 38 12.89 -4.84 11.82
C GLN A 38 11.68 -4.27 11.07
N ALA A 39 10.51 -4.39 11.68
CA ALA A 39 9.29 -3.81 11.12
C ALA A 39 9.27 -2.28 11.28
N ILE A 40 8.83 -1.60 10.23
CA ILE A 40 8.39 -0.21 10.27
C ILE A 40 6.90 -0.24 10.65
N TYR A 41 6.57 0.41 11.76
CA TYR A 41 5.20 0.51 12.26
C TYR A 41 4.56 1.82 11.81
N LEU A 42 3.42 1.73 11.14
CA LEU A 42 2.65 2.87 10.67
C LEU A 42 1.16 2.65 10.92
N GLU A 43 0.39 3.72 10.81
CA GLU A 43 -1.06 3.66 10.72
C GLU A 43 -1.52 4.25 9.39
N GLY A 44 -2.71 3.87 8.94
CA GLY A 44 -3.31 4.42 7.75
C GLY A 44 -4.78 4.08 7.64
N ASP A 45 -5.40 4.59 6.59
CA ASP A 45 -6.81 4.39 6.30
C ASP A 45 -6.97 3.73 4.94
N SER A 46 -7.83 2.72 4.86
CA SER A 46 -8.17 2.13 3.56
C SER A 46 -8.93 3.12 2.68
N GLU A 47 -8.58 3.16 1.41
CA GLU A 47 -9.35 3.87 0.38
C GLU A 47 -10.37 2.94 -0.27
N ASP A 48 -9.96 1.71 -0.56
CA ASP A 48 -10.80 0.64 -1.10
C ASP A 48 -10.29 -0.74 -0.69
N ILE A 49 -11.15 -1.76 -0.77
CA ILE A 49 -10.84 -3.15 -0.41
C ILE A 49 -11.48 -4.10 -1.43
N SER A 50 -10.74 -5.15 -1.82
CA SER A 50 -11.25 -6.36 -2.48
C SER A 50 -10.67 -7.61 -1.83
N ILE A 51 -11.06 -8.78 -2.33
CA ILE A 51 -10.52 -10.06 -1.85
C ILE A 51 -9.03 -10.26 -2.20
N GLY A 52 -8.54 -9.66 -3.28
CA GLY A 52 -7.15 -9.74 -3.71
C GLY A 52 -6.27 -8.57 -3.28
N GLY A 53 -6.82 -7.52 -2.65
CA GLY A 53 -5.98 -6.45 -2.11
C GLY A 53 -6.73 -5.22 -1.62
N MET A 54 -5.98 -4.33 -0.99
CA MET A 54 -6.47 -3.08 -0.38
C MET A 54 -5.60 -1.92 -0.84
N SER A 55 -6.22 -0.76 -1.05
CA SER A 55 -5.51 0.51 -1.23
C SER A 55 -5.47 1.23 0.12
N ILE A 56 -4.30 1.72 0.53
CA ILE A 56 -4.10 2.30 1.87
C ILE A 56 -3.44 3.68 1.74
N ASN A 57 -3.99 4.70 2.39
CA ASN A 57 -3.32 5.97 2.59
C ASN A 57 -2.66 5.97 3.97
N ILE A 58 -1.34 6.11 4.04
CA ILE A 58 -0.63 6.21 5.32
C ILE A 58 -1.04 7.52 6.02
N GLU A 59 -1.23 7.46 7.34
CA GLU A 59 -1.50 8.62 8.18
C GLU A 59 -0.25 9.53 8.21
N PRO A 60 -0.31 10.76 7.66
CA PRO A 60 0.87 11.64 7.58
C PRO A 60 1.53 11.89 8.95
N THR A 61 0.73 11.98 10.01
CA THR A 61 1.21 12.23 11.37
C THR A 61 1.97 11.06 12.01
N ASN A 62 1.90 9.88 11.39
CA ASN A 62 2.64 8.69 11.80
C ASN A 62 4.02 8.59 11.11
N ILE A 63 4.27 9.36 10.05
CA ILE A 63 5.60 9.45 9.41
C ILE A 63 6.45 10.43 10.21
N ARG A 64 7.35 9.92 11.04
CA ARG A 64 8.19 10.71 11.96
C ARG A 64 9.65 10.29 11.84
N GLU A 65 10.56 11.10 12.35
CA GLU A 65 11.99 10.78 12.32
C GLU A 65 12.29 9.41 12.97
N PRO A 66 13.19 8.60 12.37
CA PRO A 66 14.04 8.94 11.22
C PRO A 66 13.36 8.81 9.84
N GLN A 67 12.10 8.38 9.76
CA GLN A 67 11.39 8.22 8.51
C GLN A 67 10.89 9.56 7.91
N THR A 68 11.04 9.67 6.59
CA THR A 68 10.42 10.68 5.74
C THR A 68 9.61 9.98 4.66
N ILE A 69 8.72 10.70 3.96
CA ILE A 69 7.99 10.15 2.81
C ILE A 69 8.97 9.59 1.77
N SER A 70 10.04 10.33 1.46
CA SER A 70 11.04 9.91 0.46
C SER A 70 11.86 8.70 0.91
N SER A 71 12.18 8.58 2.21
CA SER A 71 12.88 7.39 2.69
C SER A 71 11.96 6.17 2.67
N LEU A 72 10.69 6.33 3.06
CA LEU A 72 9.70 5.25 3.00
C LEU A 72 9.51 4.76 1.56
N GLU A 73 9.28 5.66 0.60
CA GLU A 73 9.12 5.32 -0.82
C GLU A 73 10.25 4.43 -1.35
N LYS A 74 11.49 4.72 -0.96
CA LYS A 74 12.67 3.92 -1.34
C LYS A 74 12.71 2.56 -0.66
N THR A 75 12.29 2.49 0.61
CA THR A 75 12.37 1.27 1.41
C THR A 75 11.25 0.29 1.10
N ILE A 76 10.01 0.75 0.86
CA ILE A 76 8.84 -0.14 0.93
C ILE A 76 8.51 -0.91 -0.37
N SER A 77 9.27 -0.69 -1.44
CA SER A 77 9.03 -1.35 -2.72
C SER A 77 9.08 -2.88 -2.56
N ASN A 78 8.03 -3.58 -3.00
CA ASN A 78 7.91 -5.06 -2.91
C ASN A 78 8.00 -5.67 -1.49
N CYS A 79 7.95 -4.85 -0.44
CA CYS A 79 8.08 -5.34 0.93
C CYS A 79 6.89 -6.17 1.37
N LYS A 80 7.16 -7.09 2.31
CA LYS A 80 6.09 -7.78 3.04
C LYS A 80 5.41 -6.78 3.98
N ILE A 81 4.09 -6.89 4.07
CA ILE A 81 3.29 -6.07 4.98
C ILE A 81 2.33 -6.96 5.75
N ASN A 82 2.22 -6.74 7.06
CA ASN A 82 1.06 -7.19 7.83
C ASN A 82 0.15 -6.00 8.07
N VAL A 83 -1.14 -6.20 7.84
CA VAL A 83 -2.18 -5.23 8.11
C VAL A 83 -3.11 -5.78 9.17
N SER A 84 -3.28 -5.02 10.25
CA SER A 84 -4.22 -5.36 11.31
C SER A 84 -5.39 -4.39 11.33
N VAL A 85 -6.59 -4.93 11.45
CA VAL A 85 -7.82 -4.19 11.72
C VAL A 85 -8.31 -4.61 13.10
N LEU A 86 -8.31 -3.69 14.05
CA LEU A 86 -8.86 -3.92 15.37
C LEU A 86 -10.25 -3.29 15.49
N THR A 87 -11.24 -4.12 15.78
CA THR A 87 -12.59 -3.68 16.14
C THR A 87 -12.91 -4.16 17.56
N GLN A 88 -14.05 -3.77 18.10
CA GLN A 88 -14.48 -4.20 19.44
C GLN A 88 -14.68 -5.72 19.56
N THR A 89 -14.97 -6.41 18.45
CA THR A 89 -15.36 -7.83 18.45
C THR A 89 -14.45 -8.72 17.61
N LEU A 90 -13.63 -8.14 16.73
CA LEU A 90 -12.80 -8.86 15.78
C LEU A 90 -11.43 -8.19 15.66
N LEU A 91 -10.38 -9.00 15.74
CA LEU A 91 -9.04 -8.67 15.28
C LEU A 91 -8.79 -9.44 13.98
N LEU A 92 -8.62 -8.70 12.88
CA LEU A 92 -8.26 -9.26 11.58
C LEU A 92 -6.79 -8.93 11.32
N LYS A 93 -5.97 -9.95 11.02
CA LYS A 93 -4.59 -9.79 10.58
C LYS A 93 -4.42 -10.38 9.19
N ILE A 94 -3.89 -9.58 8.26
CA ILE A 94 -3.74 -9.92 6.84
C ILE A 94 -2.28 -9.73 6.46
N SER A 95 -1.63 -10.78 6.00
CA SER A 95 -0.28 -10.69 5.42
C SER A 95 -0.37 -10.50 3.91
N GLY A 96 0.45 -9.61 3.37
CA GLY A 96 0.48 -9.29 1.94
C GLY A 96 1.84 -8.79 1.49
N LYS A 97 1.85 -8.24 0.27
CA LYS A 97 2.99 -7.54 -0.32
C LYS A 97 2.54 -6.20 -0.87
N ILE A 98 3.40 -5.20 -0.77
CA ILE A 98 3.16 -3.89 -1.37
C ILE A 98 3.37 -4.01 -2.88
N ALA A 99 2.28 -3.91 -3.64
CA ALA A 99 2.28 -4.10 -5.09
C ALA A 99 2.61 -2.81 -5.86
N TRP A 100 2.30 -1.65 -5.28
CA TRP A 100 2.62 -0.33 -5.82
C TRP A 100 2.70 0.65 -4.65
N HIS A 101 3.26 1.82 -4.92
CA HIS A 101 3.19 2.96 -4.01
C HIS A 101 3.27 4.28 -4.81
N ARG A 102 2.75 5.37 -4.23
CA ARG A 102 2.91 6.73 -4.80
C ARG A 102 2.69 7.82 -3.77
N GLU A 103 3.38 8.95 -3.90
CA GLU A 103 3.08 10.15 -3.11
C GLU A 103 1.70 10.72 -3.49
N VAL A 104 0.89 11.05 -2.49
CA VAL A 104 -0.44 11.66 -2.64
C VAL A 104 -0.64 12.77 -1.61
N VAL A 105 -1.68 13.58 -1.80
CA VAL A 105 -2.18 14.51 -0.77
C VAL A 105 -3.42 13.89 -0.15
N HIS A 106 -3.35 13.57 1.15
CA HIS A 106 -4.45 13.02 1.94
C HIS A 106 -4.70 13.91 3.15
N ASN A 107 -5.96 14.27 3.41
CA ASN A 107 -6.34 15.19 4.50
C ASN A 107 -5.54 16.51 4.52
N GLY A 108 -5.18 17.03 3.34
CA GLY A 108 -4.44 18.29 3.18
C GLY A 108 -2.93 18.19 3.45
N ALA A 109 -2.41 17.00 3.75
CA ALA A 109 -0.98 16.75 3.94
C ALA A 109 -0.44 15.75 2.90
N LYS A 110 0.83 15.87 2.57
CA LYS A 110 1.51 14.87 1.74
C LYS A 110 1.68 13.57 2.51
N THR A 111 1.45 12.46 1.84
CA THR A 111 1.65 11.11 2.38
C THR A 111 1.92 10.11 1.26
N LEU A 112 2.01 8.84 1.60
CA LEU A 112 2.25 7.74 0.70
C LEU A 112 1.00 6.84 0.64
N ALA A 113 0.56 6.53 -0.57
CA ALA A 113 -0.48 5.54 -0.84
C ALA A 113 0.16 4.21 -1.26
N LEU A 114 -0.41 3.10 -0.81
CA LEU A 114 0.00 1.71 -1.05
C LEU A 114 -1.11 0.89 -1.72
#